data_AF-A0A9E6W2R3-F1
#
_entry.id   AF-A0A9E6W2R3-F1
#
_cell.length_a   1.000
_cell.length_b   1.000
_cell.length_c   1.000
_cell.angle_alpha   90.00
_cell.angle_beta   90.00
_cell.angle_gamma   90.00
#
_symmetry.space_group_name_H-M   'P 1'
#
loop_
_entity.id
_entity.type
_entity.pdbx_description
1 polymer ?
#
loop_
_entity_poly.entity_id
_entity_poly.type
_entity_poly.pdbx_seq_one_letter_code
_entity_poly.pdbx_strand_id
1 'polypeptide(L)'
;MTRTLILILTICYSLTVKADQPGPAYQYDRYSENGKFYFKSIPFYNYDLTNFGKTIIYDSKDNKELYTLDNYLPTEAFISNNGKSLVTTTYWMWGHSDYEDQILIKIYLDGKDTVEYRIDDLVSDKSKLQNTSSHTLWYDKMFVKSDTLFVLTLENKVVKIDILSGKIIEKIKTTECKICSDSVNIPEPKTKYYRDIKYPEGYIFPNLVNGKPFRQSLIAGLNKIEVEDYADCEYYIMVYGTIDKKGNCEIFMLETSVNREDNDEWDKKVRNWVTTQKYKTDLIPKNCDKWVFREYFYLK
;
A
#
# COMPACT_ATOMS: atom_id res chain seq x y z
N MET A 1 39.33 -32.00 -5.79
CA MET A 1 38.84 -31.15 -6.90
C MET A 1 37.33 -31.04 -6.95
N THR A 2 36.58 -32.14 -7.01
CA THR A 2 35.12 -32.11 -7.22
C THR A 2 34.34 -31.35 -6.13
N ARG A 3 34.72 -31.49 -4.85
CA ARG A 3 34.08 -30.77 -3.73
C ARG A 3 34.30 -29.25 -3.78
N THR A 4 35.51 -28.82 -4.15
CA THR A 4 35.87 -27.41 -4.30
C THR A 4 35.12 -26.78 -5.48
N LEU A 5 34.99 -27.51 -6.60
CA LEU A 5 34.25 -27.06 -7.77
C LEU A 5 32.75 -26.89 -7.48
N ILE A 6 32.15 -27.85 -6.76
CA ILE A 6 30.76 -27.78 -6.33
C ILE A 6 30.53 -26.57 -5.41
N LEU A 7 31.43 -26.31 -4.45
CA LEU A 7 31.32 -25.16 -3.55
C LEU A 7 31.39 -23.82 -4.31
N ILE A 8 32.32 -23.68 -5.25
CA ILE A 8 32.45 -22.47 -6.08
C ILE A 8 31.19 -22.27 -6.92
N LEU A 9 30.66 -23.33 -7.55
CA LEU A 9 29.42 -23.26 -8.31
C LEU A 9 28.26 -22.83 -7.41
N THR A 10 28.09 -23.42 -6.22
CA THR A 10 27.01 -23.04 -5.28
C THR A 10 27.13 -21.58 -4.84
N ILE A 11 28.34 -21.07 -4.57
CA ILE A 11 28.57 -19.65 -4.24
C ILE A 11 28.19 -18.76 -5.43
N CYS A 12 28.67 -19.08 -6.64
CA CYS A 12 28.32 -18.31 -7.85
C CYS A 12 26.81 -18.33 -8.14
N TYR A 13 26.10 -19.43 -7.90
CA TYR A 13 24.65 -19.51 -8.05
C TYR A 13 23.91 -18.70 -6.98
N SER A 14 24.38 -18.71 -5.73
CA SER A 14 23.77 -17.92 -4.65
C SER A 14 23.90 -16.41 -4.86
N LEU A 15 24.93 -15.93 -5.57
CA LEU A 15 25.09 -14.52 -5.92
C LEU A 15 24.10 -14.01 -6.98
N THR A 16 23.34 -14.90 -7.63
CA THR A 16 22.31 -14.53 -8.62
C THR A 16 20.89 -14.52 -8.06
N VAL A 17 20.71 -14.91 -6.80
CA VAL A 17 19.41 -14.85 -6.13
C VAL A 17 19.13 -13.39 -5.80
N LYS A 18 18.45 -12.70 -6.71
CA LYS A 18 17.82 -11.42 -6.40
C LYS A 18 16.69 -11.71 -5.41
N ALA A 19 16.79 -11.14 -4.21
CA ALA A 19 15.65 -11.12 -3.30
C ALA A 19 14.44 -10.50 -4.02
N ASP A 20 13.25 -11.04 -3.79
CA ASP A 20 12.01 -10.54 -4.37
C ASP A 20 11.83 -9.07 -3.95
N GLN A 21 11.99 -8.15 -4.90
CA GLN A 21 11.60 -6.77 -4.68
C GLN A 21 10.06 -6.69 -4.68
N PRO A 22 9.46 -5.82 -3.85
CA PRO A 22 8.03 -5.61 -3.87
C PRO A 22 7.57 -5.30 -5.30
N GLY A 23 6.47 -5.92 -5.72
CA GLY A 23 5.89 -5.64 -7.02
C GLY A 23 5.42 -4.18 -7.10
N PRO A 24 5.47 -3.55 -8.28
CA PRO A 24 4.98 -2.20 -8.47
C PRO A 24 3.47 -2.08 -8.19
N ALA A 25 3.05 -0.94 -7.65
CA ALA A 25 1.64 -0.63 -7.45
C ALA A 25 1.01 -0.05 -8.72
N TYR A 26 -0.17 -0.55 -9.08
CA TYR A 26 -0.89 -0.14 -10.29
C TYR A 26 -2.31 0.28 -9.95
N GLN A 27 -2.85 1.23 -10.70
CA GLN A 27 -4.29 1.43 -10.67
C GLN A 27 -4.98 0.12 -11.08
N TYR A 28 -6.07 -0.21 -10.39
CA TYR A 28 -7.03 -1.20 -10.87
C TYR A 28 -8.46 -0.82 -10.51
N ASP A 29 -9.36 -1.32 -11.32
CA ASP A 29 -10.79 -1.23 -11.09
C ASP A 29 -11.32 -2.63 -10.77
N ARG A 30 -12.18 -2.76 -9.75
CA ARG A 30 -12.83 -4.04 -9.42
C ARG A 30 -14.31 -3.83 -9.16
N TYR A 31 -15.12 -4.67 -9.78
CA TYR A 31 -16.58 -4.60 -9.75
C TYR A 31 -17.16 -5.40 -8.59
N SER A 32 -18.37 -5.04 -8.15
CA SER A 32 -19.22 -5.89 -7.32
C SER A 32 -19.62 -7.15 -8.09
N GLU A 33 -20.06 -8.18 -7.36
CA GLU A 33 -20.54 -9.43 -7.95
C GLU A 33 -21.67 -9.19 -8.98
N ASN A 34 -22.60 -8.28 -8.67
CA ASN A 34 -23.69 -7.91 -9.58
C ASN A 34 -23.30 -6.91 -10.68
N GLY A 35 -22.05 -6.45 -10.71
CA GLY A 35 -21.51 -5.49 -11.69
C GLY A 35 -22.07 -4.06 -11.59
N LYS A 36 -22.99 -3.78 -10.67
CA LYS A 36 -23.66 -2.47 -10.54
C LYS A 36 -22.81 -1.42 -9.84
N PHE A 37 -21.77 -1.84 -9.13
CA PHE A 37 -20.85 -0.96 -8.44
C PHE A 37 -19.42 -1.38 -8.75
N TYR A 38 -18.49 -0.46 -8.59
CA TYR A 38 -17.07 -0.77 -8.69
C TYR A 38 -16.26 0.25 -7.91
N PHE A 39 -15.02 -0.11 -7.59
CA PHE A 39 -14.05 0.84 -7.06
C PHE A 39 -12.86 0.98 -8.00
N LYS A 40 -12.23 2.14 -7.99
CA LYS A 40 -10.92 2.40 -8.59
C LYS A 40 -9.93 2.64 -7.48
N SER A 41 -8.92 1.80 -7.35
CA SER A 41 -7.82 2.02 -6.40
C SER A 41 -6.64 2.60 -7.15
N ILE A 42 -6.20 3.80 -6.77
CA ILE A 42 -5.21 4.62 -7.47
C ILE A 42 -4.03 4.85 -6.52
N PRO A 43 -2.83 4.33 -6.83
CA PRO A 43 -1.66 4.59 -6.02
C PRO A 43 -1.09 6.00 -6.26
N PHE A 44 -0.42 6.56 -5.26
CA PHE A 44 0.40 7.77 -5.40
C PHE A 44 1.88 7.46 -5.68
N TYR A 45 2.27 6.19 -5.56
CA TYR A 45 3.62 5.71 -5.74
C TYR A 45 3.61 4.29 -6.28
N ASN A 46 4.65 3.90 -7.02
CA ASN A 46 4.59 2.66 -7.78
C ASN A 46 5.84 1.78 -7.67
N TYR A 47 6.87 2.20 -6.93
CA TYR A 47 8.10 1.44 -6.85
C TYR A 47 7.95 0.21 -5.95
N ASP A 48 7.18 0.34 -4.87
CA ASP A 48 6.92 -0.72 -3.93
C ASP A 48 5.41 -0.89 -3.71
N LEU A 49 5.04 -2.04 -3.13
CA LEU A 49 3.73 -2.21 -2.52
C LEU A 49 3.52 -1.09 -1.51
N THR A 50 2.50 -0.28 -1.76
CA THR A 50 2.17 0.89 -0.94
C THR A 50 0.71 0.83 -0.53
N ASN A 51 0.36 1.58 0.50
CA ASN A 51 -1.00 1.95 0.83
C ASN A 51 -1.25 3.45 0.52
N PHE A 52 -0.22 4.19 0.10
CA PHE A 52 -0.37 5.59 -0.28
C PHE A 52 -1.13 5.71 -1.60
N GLY A 53 -2.29 6.34 -1.52
CA GLY A 53 -3.14 6.56 -2.66
C GLY A 53 -4.55 6.85 -2.23
N LYS A 54 -5.49 6.55 -3.11
CA LYS A 54 -6.91 6.70 -2.81
C LYS A 54 -7.72 5.62 -3.51
N THR A 55 -8.89 5.33 -2.96
CA THR A 55 -9.84 4.40 -3.56
C THR A 55 -11.18 5.09 -3.67
N ILE A 56 -11.71 5.17 -4.90
CA ILE A 56 -12.98 5.84 -5.19
C ILE A 56 -14.02 4.80 -5.58
N ILE A 57 -15.20 4.87 -4.98
CA ILE A 57 -16.31 3.96 -5.23
C ILE A 57 -17.33 4.64 -6.17
N TYR A 58 -17.86 3.88 -7.12
CA TYR A 58 -18.74 4.36 -8.17
C TYR A 58 -20.00 3.49 -8.34
N ASP A 59 -21.10 4.13 -8.74
CA ASP A 59 -22.21 3.47 -9.42
C ASP A 59 -21.83 3.22 -10.90
N SER A 60 -21.91 1.97 -11.34
CA SER A 60 -21.53 1.57 -12.71
C SER A 60 -22.46 2.13 -13.79
N LYS A 61 -23.71 2.49 -13.45
CA LYS A 61 -24.72 2.91 -14.41
C LYS A 61 -24.39 4.28 -15.00
N ASP A 62 -23.99 5.22 -14.17
CA ASP A 62 -23.75 6.62 -14.53
C ASP A 62 -22.33 7.10 -14.19
N ASN A 63 -21.46 6.23 -13.65
CA ASN A 63 -20.13 6.55 -13.14
C ASN A 63 -20.15 7.64 -12.06
N LYS A 64 -21.24 7.74 -11.29
CA LYS A 64 -21.33 8.65 -10.16
C LYS A 64 -20.44 8.16 -9.01
N GLU A 65 -19.59 9.04 -8.51
CA GLU A 65 -18.82 8.81 -7.29
C GLU A 65 -19.77 8.74 -6.08
N LEU A 66 -19.61 7.71 -5.26
CA LEU A 66 -20.38 7.49 -4.04
C LEU A 66 -19.61 7.96 -2.80
N TYR A 67 -18.36 7.54 -2.67
CA TYR A 67 -17.43 7.98 -1.63
C TYR A 67 -15.98 7.67 -2.02
N THR A 68 -15.05 8.26 -1.28
CA THR A 68 -13.61 8.10 -1.46
C THR A 68 -12.98 7.72 -0.13
N LEU A 69 -11.99 6.82 -0.18
CA LEU A 69 -11.11 6.47 0.92
C LEU A 69 -9.70 6.98 0.60
N ASP A 70 -9.04 7.57 1.59
CA ASP A 70 -7.64 8.04 1.48
C ASP A 70 -6.65 6.88 1.69
N ASN A 71 -6.83 5.83 0.89
CA ASN A 71 -6.00 4.63 0.93
C ASN A 71 -5.99 3.94 -0.44
N TYR A 72 -4.82 3.53 -0.93
CA TYR A 72 -4.69 2.58 -2.03
C TYR A 72 -4.69 1.15 -1.49
N LEU A 73 -5.24 0.22 -2.26
CA LEU A 73 -5.48 -1.15 -1.85
C LEU A 73 -4.56 -2.10 -2.62
N PRO A 74 -3.36 -2.41 -2.10
CA PRO A 74 -2.35 -3.20 -2.82
C PRO A 74 -2.76 -4.66 -3.04
N THR A 75 -3.65 -5.17 -2.18
CA THR A 75 -4.15 -6.54 -2.19
C THR A 75 -5.58 -6.59 -2.71
N GLU A 76 -6.11 -7.81 -2.87
CA GLU A 76 -7.49 -7.99 -3.25
C GLU A 76 -8.45 -7.37 -2.24
N ALA A 77 -9.47 -6.70 -2.76
CA ALA A 77 -10.53 -6.08 -2.00
C ALA A 77 -11.89 -6.37 -2.65
N PHE A 78 -12.94 -6.34 -1.86
CA PHE A 78 -14.29 -6.70 -2.29
C PHE A 78 -15.26 -5.57 -2.00
N ILE A 79 -16.21 -5.31 -2.90
CA ILE A 79 -17.24 -4.30 -2.72
C ILE A 79 -18.62 -4.96 -2.70
N SER A 80 -19.50 -4.46 -1.84
CA SER A 80 -20.88 -4.95 -1.77
C SER A 80 -21.69 -4.66 -3.03
N ASN A 81 -22.73 -5.46 -3.24
CA ASN A 81 -23.69 -5.36 -4.33
C ASN A 81 -24.58 -4.11 -4.25
N ASN A 82 -24.49 -3.34 -3.17
CA ASN A 82 -25.12 -2.02 -3.02
C ASN A 82 -24.09 -0.86 -3.00
N GLY A 83 -22.79 -1.15 -3.19
CA GLY A 83 -21.71 -0.18 -3.21
C GLY A 83 -21.35 0.44 -1.85
N LYS A 84 -22.10 0.15 -0.78
CA LYS A 84 -21.96 0.80 0.53
C LYS A 84 -20.81 0.28 1.38
N SER A 85 -20.33 -0.92 1.10
CA SER A 85 -19.28 -1.55 1.90
C SER A 85 -18.10 -1.96 1.04
N LEU A 86 -16.89 -1.77 1.59
CA LEU A 86 -15.65 -2.21 0.99
C LEU A 86 -14.86 -3.05 2.00
N VAL A 87 -14.43 -4.23 1.59
CA VAL A 87 -13.61 -5.15 2.37
C VAL A 87 -12.19 -5.11 1.84
N THR A 88 -11.23 -4.97 2.74
CA THR A 88 -9.80 -5.09 2.45
C THR A 88 -9.23 -6.23 3.28
N THR A 89 -8.28 -6.96 2.71
CA THR A 89 -7.73 -8.15 3.34
C THR A 89 -6.20 -8.15 3.27
N THR A 90 -5.59 -8.76 4.27
CA THR A 90 -4.14 -8.95 4.35
C THR A 90 -3.84 -10.45 4.25
N TYR A 91 -3.21 -10.87 3.15
CA TYR A 91 -2.82 -12.28 2.98
C TYR A 91 -1.67 -12.69 3.89
N TRP A 92 -0.72 -11.78 4.11
CA TRP A 92 0.52 -12.05 4.84
C TRP A 92 0.61 -11.30 6.15
N MET A 93 0.76 -12.03 7.25
CA MET A 93 1.18 -11.44 8.53
C MET A 93 2.70 -11.36 8.55
N TRP A 94 3.26 -10.21 8.96
CA TRP A 94 4.71 -10.04 9.05
C TRP A 94 5.31 -10.86 10.21
N GLY A 95 6.26 -11.75 9.88
CA GLY A 95 6.80 -12.79 10.77
C GLY A 95 7.82 -12.34 11.83
N HIS A 96 7.89 -11.04 12.14
CA HIS A 96 8.81 -10.49 13.16
C HIS A 96 8.09 -9.72 14.27
N SER A 97 6.76 -9.67 14.24
CA SER A 97 5.91 -8.91 15.18
C SER A 97 4.86 -9.82 15.82
N ASP A 98 4.25 -9.35 16.91
CA ASP A 98 3.03 -9.90 17.49
C ASP A 98 1.92 -9.87 16.42
N TYR A 99 1.82 -10.95 15.63
CA TYR A 99 0.86 -11.06 14.53
C TYR A 99 -0.61 -10.95 15.00
N GLU A 100 -0.80 -11.04 16.32
CA GLU A 100 -2.07 -10.87 17.02
C GLU A 100 -2.61 -9.44 16.89
N ASP A 101 -1.76 -8.43 16.79
CA ASP A 101 -2.16 -7.03 16.66
C ASP A 101 -2.47 -6.61 15.21
N GLN A 102 -2.08 -7.44 14.24
CA GLN A 102 -2.24 -7.13 12.82
C GLN A 102 -3.70 -7.26 12.38
N ILE A 103 -4.22 -6.22 11.74
CA ILE A 103 -5.57 -6.23 11.13
C ILE A 103 -5.52 -7.06 9.85
N LEU A 104 -6.31 -8.13 9.81
CA LEU A 104 -6.33 -9.08 8.70
C LEU A 104 -7.49 -8.84 7.74
N ILE A 105 -8.62 -8.36 8.26
CA ILE A 105 -9.75 -7.90 7.47
C ILE A 105 -10.19 -6.55 8.02
N LYS A 106 -10.35 -5.55 7.14
CA LYS A 106 -10.99 -4.28 7.46
C LYS A 106 -12.17 -4.07 6.51
N ILE A 107 -13.34 -3.80 7.09
CA ILE A 107 -14.59 -3.53 6.38
C ILE A 107 -14.95 -2.06 6.60
N TYR A 108 -14.95 -1.29 5.54
CA TYR A 108 -15.45 0.09 5.52
C TYR A 108 -16.95 0.06 5.24
N LEU A 109 -17.74 0.70 6.11
CA LEU A 109 -19.19 0.80 6.01
C LEU A 109 -19.59 2.25 5.74
N ASP A 110 -20.35 2.47 4.67
CA ASP A 110 -20.82 3.79 4.20
C ASP A 110 -19.69 4.84 4.10
N GLY A 111 -18.46 4.37 3.79
CA GLY A 111 -17.27 5.22 3.65
C GLY A 111 -16.76 5.87 4.94
N LYS A 112 -17.26 5.48 6.12
CA LYS A 112 -16.92 6.11 7.40
C LYS A 112 -16.55 5.11 8.48
N ASP A 113 -17.47 4.23 8.82
CA ASP A 113 -17.29 3.31 9.93
C ASP A 113 -16.40 2.14 9.50
N THR A 114 -15.59 1.62 10.42
CA THR A 114 -14.73 0.48 10.14
C THR A 114 -14.94 -0.63 11.15
N VAL A 115 -15.11 -1.85 10.64
CA VAL A 115 -15.01 -3.09 11.43
C VAL A 115 -13.69 -3.75 11.09
N GLU A 116 -12.93 -4.13 12.10
CA GLU A 116 -11.62 -4.74 11.97
C GLU A 116 -11.62 -6.12 12.60
N TYR A 117 -10.97 -7.07 11.94
CA TYR A 117 -10.77 -8.41 12.45
C TYR A 117 -9.27 -8.75 12.50
N ARG A 118 -8.85 -9.29 13.63
CA ARG A 118 -7.49 -9.79 13.89
C ARG A 118 -7.50 -11.32 13.87
N ILE A 119 -6.33 -11.94 14.05
CA ILE A 119 -6.20 -13.39 13.97
C ILE A 119 -7.11 -14.13 14.97
N ASP A 120 -7.26 -13.60 16.19
CA ASP A 120 -8.06 -14.21 17.26
C ASP A 120 -9.55 -14.23 16.95
N ASP A 121 -10.01 -13.27 16.15
CA ASP A 121 -11.40 -13.22 15.70
C ASP A 121 -11.68 -14.24 14.60
N LEU A 122 -10.64 -14.73 13.91
CA LEU A 122 -10.79 -15.45 12.64
C LEU A 122 -10.35 -16.92 12.73
N VAL A 123 -9.31 -17.22 13.51
CA VAL A 123 -8.70 -18.55 13.60
C VAL A 123 -8.64 -18.99 15.06
N SER A 124 -9.25 -20.15 15.37
CA SER A 124 -9.21 -20.69 16.75
C SER A 124 -7.96 -21.53 17.02
N ASP A 125 -7.52 -22.34 16.04
CA ASP A 125 -6.32 -23.17 16.16
C ASP A 125 -5.13 -22.54 15.42
N LYS A 126 -4.38 -21.68 16.13
CA LYS A 126 -3.17 -21.03 15.61
C LYS A 126 -2.04 -22.01 15.23
N SER A 127 -2.10 -23.27 15.66
CA SER A 127 -1.11 -24.28 15.24
C SER A 127 -1.22 -24.65 13.76
N LYS A 128 -2.33 -24.28 13.11
CA LYS A 128 -2.58 -24.49 11.67
C LYS A 128 -2.07 -23.36 10.78
N LEU A 129 -1.56 -22.28 11.37
CA LEU A 129 -0.94 -21.21 10.60
C LEU A 129 0.31 -21.74 9.90
N GLN A 130 0.56 -21.25 8.68
CA GLN A 130 1.71 -21.67 7.90
C GLN A 130 2.79 -20.59 7.92
N ASN A 131 3.93 -20.91 8.51
CA ASN A 131 5.08 -20.01 8.54
C ASN A 131 5.93 -20.17 7.27
N THR A 132 6.37 -19.04 6.73
CA THR A 132 7.36 -18.92 5.67
C THR A 132 8.59 -18.20 6.22
N SER A 133 9.62 -17.96 5.39
CA SER A 133 10.84 -17.29 5.84
C SER A 133 10.63 -15.85 6.35
N SER A 134 9.56 -15.18 5.94
CA SER A 134 9.29 -13.77 6.29
C SER A 134 7.85 -13.47 6.68
N HIS A 135 6.92 -14.41 6.47
CA HIS A 135 5.49 -14.19 6.67
C HIS A 135 4.79 -15.40 7.29
N THR A 136 3.62 -15.17 7.88
CA THR A 136 2.69 -16.20 8.33
C THR A 136 1.39 -16.11 7.55
N LEU A 137 0.95 -17.23 6.97
CA LEU A 137 -0.31 -17.39 6.24
C LEU A 137 -1.39 -17.88 7.20
N TRP A 138 -2.64 -17.42 7.00
CA TRP A 138 -3.76 -17.73 7.89
C TRP A 138 -5.04 -18.20 7.18
N TYR A 139 -5.14 -17.99 5.86
CA TYR A 139 -6.25 -18.48 5.04
C TYR A 139 -5.76 -19.11 3.73
N ASP A 140 -6.62 -19.95 3.15
CA ASP A 140 -6.43 -20.59 1.85
C ASP A 140 -7.10 -19.76 0.73
N LYS A 141 -8.41 -19.49 0.89
CA LYS A 141 -9.18 -18.71 -0.09
C LYS A 141 -10.17 -17.75 0.55
N MET A 142 -10.42 -16.64 -0.14
CA MET A 142 -11.51 -15.71 0.17
C MET A 142 -12.34 -15.43 -1.07
N PHE A 143 -13.64 -15.21 -0.88
CA PHE A 143 -14.53 -14.73 -1.94
C PHE A 143 -15.78 -14.07 -1.34
N VAL A 144 -16.47 -13.24 -2.13
CA VAL A 144 -17.77 -12.67 -1.77
C VAL A 144 -18.86 -13.31 -2.61
N LYS A 145 -19.96 -13.70 -1.96
CA LYS A 145 -21.21 -14.12 -2.60
C LYS A 145 -22.37 -13.51 -1.86
N SER A 146 -23.27 -12.84 -2.56
CA SER A 146 -24.50 -12.26 -1.99
C SER A 146 -24.22 -11.41 -0.75
N ASP A 147 -23.23 -10.52 -0.84
CA ASP A 147 -22.78 -9.63 0.26
C ASP A 147 -22.27 -10.35 1.52
N THR A 148 -21.94 -11.64 1.41
CA THR A 148 -21.24 -12.38 2.45
C THR A 148 -19.81 -12.67 2.00
N LEU A 149 -18.83 -12.27 2.82
CA LEU A 149 -17.44 -12.69 2.68
C LEU A 149 -17.28 -14.08 3.30
N PHE A 150 -16.74 -15.01 2.52
CA PHE A 150 -16.37 -16.34 2.94
C PHE A 150 -14.85 -16.39 3.06
N VAL A 151 -14.36 -16.76 4.24
CA VAL A 151 -12.93 -16.91 4.52
C VAL A 151 -12.66 -18.37 4.86
N LEU A 152 -12.01 -19.09 3.94
CA LEU A 152 -11.58 -20.47 4.14
C LEU A 152 -10.23 -20.43 4.87
N THR A 153 -10.25 -20.69 6.17
CA THR A 153 -9.04 -20.64 7.00
C THR A 153 -8.22 -21.92 6.86
N LEU A 154 -6.94 -21.86 7.23
CA LEU A 154 -6.05 -23.03 7.21
C LEU A 154 -6.41 -24.11 8.26
N GLU A 155 -7.32 -23.80 9.20
CA GLU A 155 -7.85 -24.77 10.18
C GLU A 155 -9.07 -25.56 9.66
N ASN A 156 -9.32 -25.57 8.34
CA ASN A 156 -10.48 -26.22 7.71
C ASN A 156 -11.83 -25.69 8.23
N LYS A 157 -11.88 -24.39 8.52
CA LYS A 157 -13.12 -23.68 8.86
C LYS A 157 -13.41 -22.60 7.82
N VAL A 158 -14.69 -22.21 7.80
CA VAL A 158 -15.19 -21.09 7.01
C VAL A 158 -15.75 -20.08 7.97
N VAL A 159 -15.17 -18.88 7.98
CA VAL A 159 -15.74 -17.70 8.64
C VAL A 159 -16.62 -16.98 7.63
N LYS A 160 -17.90 -16.79 7.94
CA LYS A 160 -18.82 -16.02 7.11
C LYS A 160 -19.07 -14.67 7.76
N ILE A 161 -18.84 -13.60 7.00
CA ILE A 161 -19.00 -12.23 7.47
C ILE A 161 -19.99 -11.53 6.56
N ASP A 162 -21.06 -10.99 7.14
CA ASP A 162 -21.96 -10.08 6.43
C ASP A 162 -21.21 -8.76 6.22
N ILE A 163 -20.90 -8.41 4.97
CA ILE A 163 -20.08 -7.22 4.69
C ILE A 163 -20.90 -5.93 4.81
N LEU A 164 -22.23 -6.01 4.90
CA LEU A 164 -23.10 -4.86 5.09
C LEU A 164 -23.15 -4.38 6.54
N SER A 165 -23.15 -5.30 7.50
CA SER A 165 -23.07 -4.97 8.93
C SER A 165 -21.65 -5.11 9.49
N GLY A 166 -20.77 -5.74 8.73
CA GLY A 166 -19.43 -6.12 9.16
C GLY A 166 -19.41 -7.26 10.18
N LYS A 167 -20.53 -7.93 10.51
CA LYS A 167 -20.59 -8.95 11.58
C LYS A 167 -20.27 -10.36 11.09
N ILE A 168 -19.56 -11.14 11.91
CA ILE A 168 -19.45 -12.59 11.72
C ILE A 168 -20.85 -13.21 11.91
N ILE A 169 -21.34 -13.88 10.87
CA ILE A 169 -22.61 -14.61 10.86
C ILE A 169 -22.41 -15.97 11.51
N GLU A 170 -21.38 -16.70 11.08
CA GLU A 170 -21.10 -18.07 11.53
C GLU A 170 -19.65 -18.48 11.27
N LYS A 171 -19.21 -19.47 12.04
CA LYS A 171 -17.95 -20.20 11.83
C LYS A 171 -18.29 -21.69 11.76
N ILE A 172 -18.09 -22.29 10.59
CA ILE A 172 -18.47 -23.69 10.31
C ILE A 172 -17.28 -24.48 9.76
N LYS A 173 -17.36 -25.81 9.74
CA LYS A 173 -16.33 -26.62 9.04
C LYS A 173 -16.44 -26.40 7.54
N THR A 174 -15.32 -26.46 6.82
CA THR A 174 -15.33 -26.33 5.34
C THR A 174 -16.24 -27.36 4.69
N THR A 175 -16.32 -28.59 5.23
CA THR A 175 -17.21 -29.66 4.74
C THR A 175 -18.70 -29.36 4.87
N GLU A 176 -19.09 -28.42 5.72
CA GLU A 176 -20.49 -28.00 5.94
C GLU A 176 -20.86 -26.82 5.02
N CYS A 177 -19.88 -26.15 4.43
CA CYS A 177 -20.09 -25.04 3.51
C CYS A 177 -20.31 -25.54 2.08
N LYS A 178 -21.57 -25.79 1.70
CA LYS A 178 -21.94 -26.26 0.34
C LYS A 178 -21.33 -25.42 -0.78
N ILE A 179 -21.37 -24.09 -0.65
CA ILE A 179 -20.82 -23.17 -1.66
C ILE A 179 -19.28 -23.18 -1.70
N CYS A 180 -18.62 -23.54 -0.60
CA CYS A 180 -17.17 -23.60 -0.53
C CYS A 180 -16.62 -24.83 -1.27
N SER A 181 -17.36 -25.94 -1.28
CA SER A 181 -17.05 -27.14 -2.07
C SER A 181 -16.98 -26.83 -3.58
N ASP A 182 -17.79 -25.87 -4.04
CA ASP A 182 -17.81 -25.40 -5.43
C ASP A 182 -17.06 -24.06 -5.59
N SER A 183 -16.22 -23.65 -4.64
CA SER A 183 -15.59 -22.33 -4.63
C SER A 183 -14.72 -22.04 -5.86
N VAL A 184 -14.24 -23.08 -6.55
CA VAL A 184 -13.49 -22.97 -7.81
C VAL A 184 -14.36 -22.43 -8.94
N ASN A 185 -15.67 -22.66 -8.87
CA ASN A 185 -16.64 -22.25 -9.89
C ASN A 185 -17.33 -20.91 -9.58
N ILE A 186 -16.98 -20.26 -8.48
CA ILE A 186 -17.53 -18.94 -8.16
C ILE A 186 -16.87 -17.94 -9.11
N PRO A 187 -17.66 -17.25 -9.97
CA PRO A 187 -17.09 -16.30 -10.90
C PRO A 187 -16.40 -15.18 -10.14
N GLU A 188 -15.12 -14.96 -10.44
CA GLU A 188 -14.39 -13.82 -9.90
C GLU A 188 -15.01 -12.52 -10.41
N PRO A 189 -15.22 -11.52 -9.54
CA PRO A 189 -15.68 -10.22 -9.98
C PRO A 189 -14.72 -9.64 -11.01
N LYS A 190 -15.29 -9.01 -12.04
CA LYS A 190 -14.52 -8.37 -13.11
C LYS A 190 -13.50 -7.42 -12.50
N THR A 191 -12.24 -7.60 -12.88
CA THR A 191 -11.12 -6.75 -12.46
C THR A 191 -10.34 -6.28 -13.68
N LYS A 192 -9.96 -5.00 -13.71
CA LYS A 192 -9.18 -4.39 -14.77
C LYS A 192 -7.94 -3.74 -14.20
N TYR A 193 -6.77 -4.25 -14.56
CA TYR A 193 -5.48 -3.70 -14.14
C TYR A 193 -4.90 -2.76 -15.20
N TYR A 194 -4.32 -1.65 -14.77
CA TYR A 194 -3.66 -0.67 -15.65
C TYR A 194 -2.14 -0.81 -15.52
N ARG A 195 -1.59 -1.92 -16.03
CA ARG A 195 -0.16 -2.26 -15.90
C ARG A 195 0.74 -1.62 -16.96
N ASP A 196 0.15 -1.09 -18.02
CA ASP A 196 0.87 -0.44 -19.11
C ASP A 196 1.26 1.00 -18.72
N ILE A 197 2.19 1.09 -17.76
CA ILE A 197 2.75 2.34 -17.25
C ILE A 197 4.26 2.19 -17.23
N LYS A 198 4.96 3.14 -17.86
CA LYS A 198 6.41 3.26 -17.77
C LYS A 198 6.74 4.26 -16.66
N TYR A 199 7.52 3.80 -15.69
CA TYR A 199 7.98 4.64 -14.60
C TYR A 199 9.38 5.21 -14.91
N PRO A 200 9.69 6.42 -14.42
CA PRO A 200 11.07 6.93 -14.44
C PRO A 200 11.98 5.93 -13.75
N GLU A 201 13.21 5.69 -14.23
CA GLU A 201 14.17 4.78 -13.58
C GLU A 201 14.89 5.47 -12.41
N GLY A 202 14.97 4.80 -11.27
CA GLY A 202 15.62 5.29 -10.05
C GLY A 202 14.76 6.22 -9.18
N TYR A 203 15.31 6.54 -8.01
CA TYR A 203 14.73 7.52 -7.08
C TYR A 203 15.02 8.94 -7.59
N ILE A 204 14.02 9.55 -8.24
CA ILE A 204 14.14 10.89 -8.82
C ILE A 204 13.15 11.83 -8.13
N PHE A 205 13.65 13.00 -7.73
CA PHE A 205 12.80 14.09 -7.26
C PHE A 205 12.42 15.05 -8.41
N PRO A 206 11.15 15.48 -8.52
CA PRO A 206 10.74 16.41 -9.57
C PRO A 206 11.42 17.77 -9.46
N ASN A 207 11.94 18.26 -10.58
CA ASN A 207 12.46 19.63 -10.67
C ASN A 207 11.36 20.66 -10.38
N LEU A 208 11.75 21.89 -10.05
CA LEU A 208 10.82 23.01 -9.95
C LEU A 208 10.31 23.42 -11.34
N VAL A 209 9.16 24.09 -11.41
CA VAL A 209 8.56 24.55 -12.69
C VAL A 209 9.51 25.45 -13.48
N ASN A 210 10.37 26.22 -12.79
CA ASN A 210 11.41 27.05 -13.41
C ASN A 210 12.59 26.24 -14.01
N GLY A 211 12.55 24.91 -13.94
CA GLY A 211 13.56 24.00 -14.48
C GLY A 211 14.71 23.67 -13.53
N LYS A 212 14.83 24.34 -12.38
CA LYS A 212 15.92 24.08 -11.43
C LYS A 212 15.72 22.77 -10.66
N PRO A 213 16.80 22.02 -10.36
CA PRO A 213 16.73 20.86 -9.48
C PRO A 213 16.25 21.22 -8.08
N PHE A 214 15.40 20.38 -7.50
CA PHE A 214 14.88 20.57 -6.14
C PHE A 214 16.00 20.69 -5.12
N ARG A 215 16.92 19.70 -5.10
CA ARG A 215 18.02 19.63 -4.13
C ARG A 215 18.82 20.93 -4.09
N GLN A 216 19.29 21.37 -5.26
CA GLN A 216 20.06 22.61 -5.42
C GLN A 216 19.26 23.86 -5.02
N SER A 217 17.97 23.90 -5.38
CA SER A 217 17.10 25.05 -5.07
C SER A 217 16.80 25.16 -3.58
N LEU A 218 16.62 24.04 -2.88
CA LEU A 218 16.39 24.00 -1.44
C LEU A 218 17.61 24.48 -0.67
N ILE A 219 18.79 23.93 -1.00
CA ILE A 219 20.07 24.32 -0.38
C ILE A 219 20.30 25.82 -0.54
N ALA A 220 20.17 26.33 -1.78
CA ALA A 220 20.34 27.76 -2.05
C ALA A 220 19.27 28.63 -1.37
N GLY A 221 18.01 28.18 -1.37
CA GLY A 221 16.88 28.91 -0.79
C GLY A 221 16.92 29.00 0.74
N LEU A 222 17.55 28.03 1.40
CA LEU A 222 17.79 28.06 2.84
C LEU A 222 19.08 28.77 3.22
N ASN A 223 19.89 29.16 2.22
CA ASN A 223 21.23 29.73 2.34
C ASN A 223 22.17 28.82 3.14
N LYS A 224 22.30 27.58 2.65
CA LYS A 224 23.09 26.53 3.27
C LYS A 224 24.07 25.90 2.28
N ILE A 225 25.01 25.13 2.81
CA ILE A 225 25.97 24.33 2.05
C ILE A 225 25.73 22.87 2.40
N GLU A 226 25.74 22.01 1.39
CA GLU A 226 25.63 20.56 1.58
C GLU A 226 26.96 19.96 2.01
N VAL A 227 26.88 19.00 2.95
CA VAL A 227 28.01 18.18 3.39
C VAL A 227 27.73 16.72 3.09
N GLU A 228 28.78 15.92 2.91
CA GLU A 228 28.65 14.50 2.56
C GLU A 228 28.22 13.66 3.77
N ASP A 229 28.79 13.95 4.94
CA ASP A 229 28.62 13.14 6.15
C ASP A 229 27.64 13.77 7.14
N TYR A 230 26.77 12.92 7.71
CA TYR A 230 25.90 13.30 8.82
C TYR A 230 26.68 13.77 10.06
N ALA A 231 27.93 13.33 10.21
CA ALA A 231 28.80 13.76 11.31
C ALA A 231 29.08 15.27 11.28
N ASP A 232 29.21 15.84 10.07
CA ASP A 232 29.53 17.25 9.83
C ASP A 232 28.29 18.14 9.65
N CYS A 233 27.10 17.54 9.76
CA CYS A 233 25.81 18.18 9.56
C CYS A 233 25.44 19.07 10.75
N GLU A 234 25.28 20.38 10.50
CA GLU A 234 24.69 21.33 11.43
C GLU A 234 23.16 21.37 11.29
N TYR A 235 22.64 21.24 10.06
CA TYR A 235 21.20 21.25 9.78
C TYR A 235 20.78 20.01 9.01
N TYR A 236 19.95 19.17 9.64
CA TYR A 236 19.39 17.99 9.01
C TYR A 236 17.99 18.28 8.48
N ILE A 237 17.66 17.69 7.33
CA ILE A 237 16.32 17.64 6.79
C ILE A 237 16.08 16.23 6.23
N MET A 238 14.98 15.60 6.63
CA MET A 238 14.35 14.53 5.88
C MET A 238 12.93 14.95 5.55
N VAL A 239 12.63 14.97 4.26
CA VAL A 239 11.29 15.32 3.75
C VAL A 239 10.71 14.11 3.03
N TYR A 240 9.51 13.72 3.45
CA TYR A 240 8.72 12.68 2.82
C TYR A 240 7.33 13.25 2.51
N GLY A 241 6.93 13.20 1.24
CA GLY A 241 5.71 13.86 0.81
C GLY A 241 5.31 13.52 -0.62
N THR A 242 4.38 14.30 -1.17
CA THR A 242 3.83 14.10 -2.51
C THR A 242 3.73 15.38 -3.30
N ILE A 243 3.83 15.25 -4.63
CA ILE A 243 3.53 16.30 -5.60
C ILE A 243 2.24 15.95 -6.35
N ASP A 244 1.26 16.85 -6.38
CA ASP A 244 0.01 16.68 -7.14
C ASP A 244 0.14 17.12 -8.61
N LYS A 245 -0.88 16.81 -9.44
CA LYS A 245 -0.95 17.24 -10.84
C LYS A 245 -0.94 18.75 -11.07
N LYS A 246 -1.15 19.57 -10.03
CA LYS A 246 -1.07 21.04 -10.06
C LYS A 246 0.30 21.56 -9.58
N GLY A 247 1.24 20.65 -9.33
CA GLY A 247 2.59 20.95 -8.85
C GLY A 247 2.64 21.44 -7.41
N ASN A 248 1.62 21.15 -6.59
CA ASN A 248 1.64 21.44 -5.15
C ASN A 248 2.32 20.31 -4.38
N CYS A 249 3.02 20.67 -3.31
CA CYS A 249 3.60 19.70 -2.39
C CYS A 249 2.74 19.53 -1.14
N GLU A 250 2.51 18.28 -0.74
CA GLU A 250 1.93 17.88 0.54
C GLU A 250 2.96 17.06 1.32
N ILE A 251 3.29 17.47 2.53
CA ILE A 251 4.28 16.81 3.38
C ILE A 251 3.58 15.81 4.29
N PHE A 252 4.00 14.54 4.23
CA PHE A 252 3.55 13.50 5.15
C PHE A 252 4.40 13.45 6.42
N MET A 253 5.71 13.58 6.24
CA MET A 253 6.67 13.58 7.34
C MET A 253 7.79 14.56 7.02
N LEU A 254 8.14 15.34 8.02
CA LEU A 254 9.28 16.24 7.98
C LEU A 254 10.02 16.07 9.30
N GLU A 255 11.25 15.62 9.21
CA GLU A 255 12.19 15.59 10.33
C GLU A 255 13.25 16.65 10.05
N THR A 256 13.46 17.55 10.99
CA THR A 256 14.51 18.55 10.89
C THR A 256 15.19 18.72 12.23
N SER A 257 16.48 19.05 12.20
CA SER A 257 17.21 19.38 13.42
C SER A 257 18.30 20.38 13.13
N VAL A 258 18.70 21.12 14.18
CA VAL A 258 19.86 22.00 14.19
C VAL A 258 20.79 21.53 15.31
N ASN A 259 22.05 21.25 14.98
CA ASN A 259 23.00 20.60 15.88
C ASN A 259 22.45 19.30 16.51
N ARG A 260 21.64 18.56 15.75
CA ARG A 260 20.97 17.31 16.17
C ARG A 260 19.92 17.49 17.27
N GLU A 261 19.46 18.71 17.49
CA GLU A 261 18.36 19.02 18.39
C GLU A 261 17.16 19.53 17.59
N ASP A 262 15.95 19.25 18.08
CA ASP A 262 14.71 19.76 17.50
C ASP A 262 14.71 21.28 17.50
N ASN A 263 14.26 21.88 16.39
CA ASN A 263 14.23 23.33 16.25
C ASN A 263 13.00 23.77 15.44
N ASP A 264 12.02 24.34 16.14
CA ASP A 264 10.74 24.76 15.55
C ASP A 264 10.87 25.83 14.47
N GLU A 265 11.83 26.75 14.61
CA GLU A 265 12.05 27.80 13.61
C GLU A 265 12.58 27.20 12.31
N TRP A 266 13.53 26.27 12.43
CA TRP A 266 14.08 25.53 11.31
C TRP A 266 13.02 24.64 10.64
N ASP A 267 12.22 23.87 11.39
CA ASP A 267 11.13 23.07 10.83
C ASP A 267 10.18 23.95 10.00
N LYS A 268 9.71 25.06 10.60
CA LYS A 268 8.81 26.00 9.92
C LYS A 268 9.44 26.58 8.66
N LYS A 269 10.72 26.97 8.71
CA LYS A 269 11.44 27.52 7.56
C LYS A 269 11.51 26.50 6.42
N VAL A 270 11.89 25.27 6.71
CA VAL A 270 11.98 24.17 5.72
C VAL A 270 10.61 23.83 5.16
N ARG A 271 9.61 23.63 6.03
CA ARG A 271 8.22 23.33 5.66
C ARG A 271 7.64 24.40 4.74
N ASN A 272 7.80 25.67 5.11
CA ASN A 272 7.33 26.79 4.31
C ASN A 272 8.04 26.82 2.96
N TRP A 273 9.36 26.62 2.92
CA TRP A 273 10.09 26.61 1.67
C TRP A 273 9.56 25.51 0.73
N VAL A 274 9.48 24.26 1.21
CA VAL A 274 9.04 23.09 0.43
C VAL A 274 7.61 23.25 -0.08
N THR A 275 6.67 23.69 0.76
CA THR A 275 5.24 23.75 0.42
C THR A 275 4.85 24.95 -0.45
N THR A 276 5.64 26.02 -0.46
CA THR A 276 5.38 27.22 -1.28
C THR A 276 5.93 27.11 -2.70
N GLN A 277 6.80 26.13 -2.99
CA GLN A 277 7.31 25.93 -4.34
C GLN A 277 6.26 25.34 -5.28
N LYS A 278 6.53 25.47 -6.58
CA LYS A 278 5.82 24.76 -7.65
C LYS A 278 6.73 23.77 -8.34
N TYR A 279 6.27 22.52 -8.44
CA TYR A 279 7.03 21.39 -8.96
C TYR A 279 6.55 21.00 -10.35
N LYS A 280 7.46 20.49 -11.18
CA LYS A 280 7.09 19.80 -12.42
C LYS A 280 6.35 18.50 -12.08
N THR A 281 5.46 18.13 -12.96
CA THR A 281 4.54 16.98 -12.80
C THR A 281 4.75 15.92 -13.87
N ASP A 282 5.81 16.05 -14.65
CA ASP A 282 6.21 15.15 -15.74
C ASP A 282 6.59 13.74 -15.23
N LEU A 283 7.01 13.63 -13.98
CA LEU A 283 7.27 12.34 -13.33
C LEU A 283 5.99 11.62 -12.87
N ILE A 284 4.83 12.29 -12.79
CA ILE A 284 3.58 11.66 -12.36
C ILE A 284 3.11 10.71 -13.46
N PRO A 285 3.11 9.38 -13.22
CA PRO A 285 2.77 8.41 -14.26
C PRO A 285 1.31 8.51 -14.68
N LYS A 286 1.01 8.03 -15.90
CA LYS A 286 -0.37 7.90 -16.36
C LYS A 286 -1.15 7.02 -15.37
N ASN A 287 -2.37 7.42 -15.02
CA ASN A 287 -3.24 6.75 -14.04
C ASN A 287 -2.76 6.81 -12.58
N CYS A 288 -1.76 7.62 -12.25
CA CYS A 288 -1.46 8.04 -10.88
C CYS A 288 -1.95 9.47 -10.67
N ASP A 289 -2.19 9.86 -9.42
CA ASP A 289 -2.66 11.21 -9.07
C ASP A 289 -1.61 12.12 -8.47
N LYS A 290 -0.62 11.53 -7.83
CA LYS A 290 0.50 12.22 -7.21
C LYS A 290 1.79 11.47 -7.48
N TRP A 291 2.92 12.11 -7.19
CA TRP A 291 4.25 11.50 -7.12
C TRP A 291 4.73 11.55 -5.67
N VAL A 292 4.99 10.41 -5.05
CA VAL A 292 5.62 10.34 -3.72
C VAL A 292 7.13 10.44 -3.85
N PHE A 293 7.76 11.16 -2.92
CA PHE A 293 9.21 11.31 -2.83
C PHE A 293 9.68 11.23 -1.39
N ARG A 294 10.95 10.86 -1.20
CA ARG A 294 11.68 10.96 0.08
C ARG A 294 13.09 11.49 -0.19
N GLU A 295 13.51 12.52 0.52
CA GLU A 295 14.85 13.11 0.37
C GLU A 295 15.48 13.46 1.71
N TYR A 296 16.81 13.41 1.73
CA TYR A 296 17.64 13.72 2.90
C TYR A 296 18.68 14.78 2.55
N PHE A 297 18.91 15.68 3.49
CA PHE A 297 19.90 16.75 3.36
C PHE A 297 20.74 16.82 4.63
N TYR A 298 22.06 16.88 4.42
CA TYR A 298 23.04 17.15 5.45
C TYR A 298 23.66 18.50 5.13
N LEU A 299 23.41 19.50 5.97
CA LEU A 299 23.72 20.89 5.64
C LEU A 299 24.54 21.58 6.73
N LYS A 300 25.22 22.66 6.34
CA LYS A 300 25.94 23.62 7.18
C LYS A 300 25.51 25.05 6.85
#